data_AF-A0A254RBK1-F1
#
_entry.id   AF-A0A254RBK1-F1
#
_cell.length_a   1.000
_cell.length_b   1.000
_cell.length_c   1.000
_cell.angle_alpha   90.00
_cell.angle_beta   90.00
_cell.angle_gamma   90.00
#
_symmetry.space_group_name_H-M   'P 1'
#
loop_
_entity.id
_entity.type
_entity.pdbx_description
1 polymer ?
#
loop_
_entity_poly.entity_id
_entity_poly.type
_entity_poly.pdbx_seq_one_letter_code
_entity_poly.pdbx_strand_id
1 'polypeptide(L)'
;MQKVSKIYLALTTAICGLFCGCYDGEMECYDSNRFVSLNFLTTDEFDSIQLYLNEKHICYGDVGVYYEQIICQDTGRFLVATVVSEADVDKCVLSEENPIWYGFHCFVGKPSDGIDVNSAKIRAQIFYKDEKSWIETPLNTWGGNYVNVIAESDTTRWFTYDKNPVRPYFDDYDSPSSSNRVGCYDGYCVATLPIVKEEFCYDK
;
A
#
# COMPACT_ATOMS: atom_id res chain seq x y z
N MET A 1 45.22 7.81 -32.53
CA MET A 1 43.74 7.93 -32.67
C MET A 1 43.27 6.89 -33.67
N GLN A 2 42.65 5.80 -33.20
CA GLN A 2 42.15 4.71 -34.04
C GLN A 2 40.89 5.19 -34.78
N LYS A 3 40.90 5.13 -36.12
CA LYS A 3 39.72 5.43 -36.94
C LYS A 3 38.68 4.33 -36.70
N VAL A 4 37.70 4.60 -35.84
CA VAL A 4 36.52 3.74 -35.70
C VAL A 4 35.85 3.68 -37.06
N SER A 5 35.80 2.48 -37.64
CA SER A 5 35.22 2.26 -38.96
C SER A 5 33.73 2.64 -38.93
N LYS A 6 33.24 3.37 -39.94
CA LYS A 6 31.81 3.69 -40.08
C LYS A 6 30.91 2.45 -40.07
N ILE A 7 31.47 1.30 -40.45
CA ILE A 7 30.84 -0.02 -40.41
C ILE A 7 30.62 -0.49 -38.97
N TYR A 8 31.58 -0.24 -38.06
CA TYR A 8 31.44 -0.57 -36.64
C TYR A 8 30.33 0.26 -35.99
N LEU A 9 30.25 1.55 -36.31
CA LEU A 9 29.21 2.43 -35.79
C LEU A 9 27.81 1.99 -36.27
N ALA A 10 27.67 1.64 -37.55
CA ALA A 10 26.40 1.15 -38.12
C ALA A 10 25.97 -0.19 -37.53
N LEU A 11 26.91 -1.11 -37.30
CA LEU A 11 26.65 -2.41 -36.65
C LEU A 11 26.22 -2.23 -35.19
N THR A 12 26.85 -1.32 -34.43
CA THR A 12 26.39 -1.02 -33.06
C THR A 12 25.01 -0.39 -33.03
N THR A 13 24.65 0.50 -33.97
CA THR A 13 23.32 1.09 -34.01
C THR A 13 22.24 0.07 -34.41
N ALA A 14 22.56 -0.85 -35.32
CA ALA A 14 21.64 -1.93 -35.72
C ALA A 14 21.43 -2.95 -34.60
N ILE A 15 22.49 -3.32 -33.87
CA ILE A 15 22.41 -4.23 -32.72
C ILE A 15 21.66 -3.54 -31.56
N CYS A 16 21.94 -2.26 -31.25
CA CYS A 16 21.15 -1.51 -30.28
C CYS A 16 19.69 -1.35 -30.71
N GLY A 17 19.38 -1.21 -32.00
CA GLY A 17 18.01 -1.18 -32.50
C GLY A 17 17.27 -2.53 -32.38
N LEU A 18 18.00 -3.65 -32.50
CA LEU A 18 17.48 -5.01 -32.35
C LEU A 18 17.27 -5.43 -30.89
N PHE A 19 18.03 -4.87 -29.95
CA PHE A 19 17.90 -5.19 -28.51
C PHE A 19 17.15 -4.12 -27.71
N CYS A 20 17.04 -2.88 -28.21
CA CYS A 20 16.24 -1.82 -27.57
C CYS A 20 14.84 -1.66 -28.18
N GLY A 21 14.53 -2.37 -29.27
CA GLY A 21 13.19 -2.42 -29.87
C GLY A 21 12.52 -3.76 -29.58
N CYS A 22 11.24 -3.74 -29.23
CA CYS A 22 10.36 -4.88 -28.98
C CYS A 22 10.35 -5.44 -27.54
N TYR A 23 10.13 -4.57 -26.55
CA TYR A 23 9.04 -4.92 -25.64
C TYR A 23 7.74 -4.50 -26.35
N ASP A 24 7.12 -5.45 -27.05
CA ASP A 24 5.85 -5.26 -27.78
C ASP A 24 4.66 -5.60 -26.85
N GLY A 25 4.90 -5.60 -25.53
CA GLY A 25 3.93 -5.99 -24.52
C GLY A 25 2.68 -5.14 -24.66
N GLU A 26 1.63 -5.74 -25.20
CA GLU A 26 0.31 -5.12 -25.17
C GLU A 26 -0.05 -4.92 -23.70
N MET A 27 -0.13 -3.66 -23.29
CA MET A 27 -0.59 -3.32 -21.95
C MET A 27 -2.11 -3.24 -21.96
N GLU A 28 -2.73 -3.77 -20.91
CA GLU A 28 -4.13 -3.57 -20.60
C GLU A 28 -4.26 -2.69 -19.36
N CYS A 29 -4.97 -1.57 -19.50
CA CYS A 29 -5.17 -0.58 -18.45
C CYS A 29 -6.57 -0.69 -17.86
N TYR A 30 -6.64 -0.51 -16.53
CA TYR A 30 -7.87 -0.59 -15.77
C TYR A 30 -8.03 0.63 -14.88
N ASP A 31 -9.26 1.13 -14.77
CA ASP A 31 -9.61 2.22 -13.86
C ASP A 31 -9.24 1.88 -12.41
N SER A 32 -8.63 2.85 -11.73
CA SER A 32 -8.23 2.78 -10.32
C SER A 32 -9.37 2.47 -9.36
N ASN A 33 -10.63 2.77 -9.72
CA ASN A 33 -11.81 2.44 -8.94
C ASN A 33 -12.00 0.92 -8.74
N ARG A 34 -11.36 0.10 -9.57
CA ARG A 34 -11.35 -1.36 -9.47
C ARG A 34 -10.36 -1.89 -8.43
N PHE A 35 -9.48 -1.03 -7.93
CA PHE A 35 -8.44 -1.40 -7.00
C PHE A 35 -8.77 -0.89 -5.61
N VAL A 36 -8.27 -1.58 -4.60
CA VAL A 36 -8.36 -1.15 -3.21
C VAL A 36 -7.00 -1.34 -2.54
N SER A 37 -6.55 -0.30 -1.86
CA SER A 37 -5.40 -0.32 -0.95
C SER A 37 -5.90 -0.28 0.48
N LEU A 38 -5.72 -1.37 1.22
CA LEU A 38 -6.07 -1.51 2.62
C LEU A 38 -4.82 -1.48 3.48
N ASN A 39 -4.79 -0.61 4.48
CA ASN A 39 -3.83 -0.67 5.56
C ASN A 39 -4.57 -0.95 6.85
N PHE A 40 -4.04 -1.86 7.64
CA PHE A 40 -4.29 -1.89 9.08
C PHE A 40 -3.09 -1.30 9.80
N LEU A 41 -3.32 -0.44 10.79
CA LEU A 41 -2.29 0.36 11.46
C LEU A 41 -2.58 0.46 12.96
N THR A 42 -1.57 0.26 13.78
CA THR A 42 -1.67 0.30 15.25
C THR A 42 -0.30 0.56 15.85
N THR A 43 -0.24 1.13 17.06
CA THR A 43 1.00 1.20 17.85
C THR A 43 1.17 0.00 18.78
N ASP A 44 0.12 -0.80 18.95
CA ASP A 44 0.19 -2.09 19.63
C ASP A 44 0.64 -3.19 18.65
N GLU A 45 1.61 -4.02 19.07
CA GLU A 45 2.02 -5.21 18.31
C GLU A 45 0.85 -6.17 18.08
N PHE A 46 0.81 -6.83 16.93
CA PHE A 46 -0.13 -7.90 16.60
C PHE A 46 0.64 -9.07 15.99
N ASP A 47 0.11 -10.29 16.11
CA ASP A 47 0.77 -11.48 15.59
C ASP A 47 0.52 -11.67 14.09
N SER A 48 -0.73 -11.46 13.66
CA SER A 48 -1.11 -11.54 12.25
C SER A 48 -2.46 -10.88 11.97
N ILE A 49 -2.70 -10.58 10.70
CA ILE A 49 -3.96 -10.04 10.22
C ILE A 49 -4.42 -10.84 9.01
N GLN A 50 -5.72 -11.10 8.96
CA GLN A 50 -6.37 -11.68 7.79
C GLN A 50 -7.43 -10.72 7.26
N LEU A 51 -7.34 -10.41 5.97
CA LEU A 51 -8.23 -9.48 5.30
C LEU A 51 -9.22 -10.22 4.41
N TYR A 52 -10.47 -9.77 4.44
CA TYR A 52 -11.54 -10.36 3.65
C TYR A 52 -12.32 -9.28 2.90
N LEU A 53 -12.67 -9.57 1.65
CA LEU A 53 -13.65 -8.84 0.86
C LEU A 53 -14.81 -9.77 0.53
N ASN A 54 -16.03 -9.42 0.96
CA ASN A 54 -17.23 -10.26 0.73
C ASN A 54 -16.99 -11.74 1.08
N GLU A 55 -16.42 -11.99 2.26
CA GLU A 55 -16.04 -13.34 2.77
C GLU A 55 -14.87 -14.03 2.07
N LYS A 56 -14.36 -13.52 0.94
CA LYS A 56 -13.17 -14.05 0.29
C LYS A 56 -11.92 -13.54 1.01
N HIS A 57 -11.08 -14.46 1.48
CA HIS A 57 -9.76 -14.12 2.01
C HIS A 57 -8.90 -13.53 0.89
N ILE A 58 -8.33 -12.36 1.15
CA ILE A 58 -7.48 -11.62 0.22
C ILE A 58 -6.11 -11.39 0.84
N CYS A 59 -5.13 -11.02 0.01
CA CYS A 59 -3.77 -10.76 0.47
C CYS A 59 -3.17 -11.99 1.15
N TYR A 60 -3.33 -13.12 0.45
CA TYR A 60 -2.85 -14.44 0.85
C TYR A 60 -2.52 -15.25 -0.40
N GLY A 61 -1.37 -15.92 -0.40
CA GLY A 61 -0.87 -16.64 -1.57
C GLY A 61 -0.73 -15.69 -2.77
N ASP A 62 -1.40 -16.03 -3.88
CA ASP A 62 -1.35 -15.27 -5.14
C ASP A 62 -2.48 -14.23 -5.29
N VAL A 63 -3.34 -14.05 -4.28
CA VAL A 63 -4.46 -13.10 -4.34
C VAL A 63 -4.05 -11.78 -3.70
N GLY A 64 -3.88 -10.73 -4.50
CA GLY A 64 -3.42 -9.43 -4.03
C GLY A 64 -1.92 -9.38 -3.71
N VAL A 65 -1.44 -8.17 -3.45
CA VAL A 65 -0.07 -7.90 -3.00
C VAL A 65 -0.13 -7.44 -1.55
N TYR A 66 0.67 -8.04 -0.67
CA TYR A 66 0.68 -7.70 0.74
C TYR A 66 2.08 -7.70 1.33
N TYR A 67 2.25 -6.93 2.39
CA TYR A 67 3.46 -6.90 3.19
C TYR A 67 3.16 -6.31 4.56
N GLU A 68 3.89 -6.80 5.56
CA GLU A 68 3.95 -6.20 6.88
C GLU A 68 4.84 -4.96 6.84
N GLN A 69 4.48 -3.97 7.64
CA GLN A 69 5.14 -2.68 7.70
C GLN A 69 5.47 -2.38 9.15
N ILE A 70 6.70 -1.94 9.39
CA ILE A 70 7.05 -1.23 10.63
C ILE A 70 7.29 0.22 10.23
N ILE A 71 6.60 1.15 10.87
CA ILE A 71 6.65 2.56 10.49
C ILE A 71 7.07 3.37 11.71
N CYS A 72 8.16 4.11 11.58
CA CYS A 72 8.67 4.94 12.66
C CYS A 72 9.33 6.21 12.10
N GLN A 73 9.63 7.16 12.97
CA GLN A 73 10.42 8.32 12.59
C GLN A 73 11.91 7.91 12.50
N ASP A 74 12.54 8.16 11.36
CA ASP A 74 13.98 7.96 11.17
C ASP A 74 14.72 9.30 11.35
N THR A 75 15.83 9.27 12.08
CA THR A 75 16.80 10.36 12.24
C THR A 75 17.29 11.00 10.93
N GLY A 76 17.25 10.27 9.80
CA GLY A 76 17.87 10.68 8.54
C GLY A 76 16.98 11.41 7.53
N ARG A 77 15.65 11.48 7.72
CA ARG A 77 14.72 12.07 6.73
C ARG A 77 13.62 12.87 7.42
N PHE A 78 13.32 14.05 6.88
CA PHE A 78 12.18 14.91 7.23
C PHE A 78 10.79 14.29 6.88
N LEU A 79 10.70 12.96 6.79
CA LEU A 79 9.45 12.26 6.54
C LEU A 79 8.87 11.79 7.87
N VAL A 80 7.57 12.06 8.01
CA VAL A 80 6.77 11.93 9.23
C VAL A 80 6.69 10.49 9.75
N ALA A 81 6.90 9.49 8.89
CA ALA A 81 7.19 8.11 9.24
C ALA A 81 7.76 7.40 7.99
N THR A 82 8.67 6.44 8.14
CA THR A 82 9.20 5.63 7.03
C THR A 82 8.97 4.16 7.32
N VAL A 83 8.59 3.38 6.31
CA VAL A 83 8.54 1.91 6.42
C VAL A 83 9.97 1.40 6.54
N VAL A 84 10.30 0.79 7.69
CA VAL A 84 11.61 0.21 8.00
C VAL A 84 11.54 -1.30 7.98
N SER A 85 12.66 -1.95 7.67
CA SER A 85 12.79 -3.39 7.88
C SER A 85 12.89 -3.70 9.37
N GLU A 86 12.54 -4.92 9.80
CA GLU A 86 12.77 -5.37 11.18
C GLU A 86 14.22 -5.15 11.64
N ALA A 87 15.18 -5.33 10.74
CA ALA A 87 16.61 -5.14 11.03
C ALA A 87 17.01 -3.67 11.22
N ASP A 88 16.15 -2.72 10.86
CA ASP A 88 16.39 -1.28 10.93
C ASP A 88 15.57 -0.59 12.04
N VAL A 89 14.80 -1.33 12.83
CA VAL A 89 13.99 -0.79 13.93
C VAL A 89 14.84 -0.05 14.97
N ASP A 90 16.07 -0.47 15.19
CA ASP A 90 17.02 0.19 16.10
C ASP A 90 17.39 1.61 15.66
N LYS A 91 17.11 2.00 14.41
CA LYS A 91 17.35 3.35 13.89
C LYS A 91 16.17 4.29 14.12
N CYS A 92 15.05 3.79 14.63
CA CYS A 92 13.88 4.58 14.95
C CYS A 92 14.16 5.57 16.08
N VAL A 93 13.70 6.81 15.92
CA VAL A 93 13.63 7.79 17.00
C VAL A 93 12.38 7.51 17.81
N LEU A 94 12.57 6.92 18.98
CA LEU A 94 11.46 6.53 19.86
C LEU A 94 11.18 7.61 20.91
N SER A 95 9.95 8.12 20.90
CA SER A 95 9.40 8.96 21.96
C SER A 95 7.88 8.74 22.07
N GLU A 96 7.22 9.30 23.09
CA GLU A 96 5.75 9.27 23.17
C GLU A 96 5.06 9.90 21.95
N GLU A 97 5.72 10.87 21.34
CA GLU A 97 5.28 11.57 20.13
C GLU A 97 5.61 10.78 18.85
N ASN A 98 6.61 9.88 18.91
CA ASN A 98 7.12 9.11 17.78
C ASN A 98 7.17 7.61 18.13
N PRO A 99 6.00 6.95 18.24
CA PRO A 99 5.95 5.52 18.47
C PRO A 99 6.32 4.75 17.20
N ILE A 100 6.55 3.46 17.37
CA ILE A 100 6.52 2.49 16.27
C ILE A 100 5.07 2.21 15.94
N TRP A 101 4.75 2.21 14.65
CA TRP A 101 3.50 1.70 14.12
C TRP A 101 3.76 0.35 13.47
N TYR A 102 2.94 -0.62 13.82
CA TYR A 102 2.86 -1.90 13.14
C TYR A 102 1.73 -1.82 12.13
N GLY A 103 2.00 -2.30 10.92
CA GLY A 103 1.09 -2.20 9.80
C GLY A 103 1.02 -3.47 8.98
N PHE A 104 -0.13 -3.67 8.35
CA PHE A 104 -0.32 -4.69 7.33
C PHE A 104 -0.95 -4.01 6.12
N HIS A 105 -0.23 -4.00 5.00
CA HIS A 105 -0.72 -3.46 3.75
C HIS A 105 -1.21 -4.57 2.82
N CYS A 106 -2.28 -4.27 2.11
CA CYS A 106 -2.90 -5.15 1.14
C CYS A 106 -3.43 -4.35 -0.05
N PHE A 107 -3.03 -4.74 -1.25
CA PHE A 107 -3.50 -4.15 -2.50
C PHE A 107 -4.13 -5.22 -3.39
N VAL A 108 -5.36 -5.00 -3.79
CA VAL A 108 -6.19 -5.96 -4.55
C VAL A 108 -6.96 -5.26 -5.66
N GLY A 109 -7.46 -6.05 -6.61
CA GLY A 109 -8.28 -5.58 -7.72
C GLY A 109 -7.65 -5.82 -9.09
N LYS A 110 -6.49 -6.47 -9.12
CA LYS A 110 -5.89 -6.94 -10.37
C LYS A 110 -6.80 -7.99 -11.02
N PRO A 111 -6.83 -8.09 -12.35
CA PRO A 111 -7.62 -9.11 -13.04
C PRO A 111 -7.35 -10.53 -12.53
N SER A 112 -6.08 -10.84 -12.26
CA SER A 112 -5.63 -12.12 -11.72
C SER A 112 -6.18 -12.44 -10.32
N ASP A 113 -6.54 -11.43 -9.53
CA ASP A 113 -7.05 -11.64 -8.16
C ASP A 113 -8.46 -12.27 -8.19
N GLY A 114 -9.21 -12.07 -9.29
CA GLY A 114 -10.60 -12.49 -9.42
C GLY A 114 -11.48 -11.92 -8.30
N ILE A 115 -11.27 -10.64 -7.95
CA ILE A 115 -12.00 -9.89 -6.91
C ILE A 115 -12.81 -8.78 -7.56
N ASP A 116 -14.07 -8.66 -7.17
CA ASP A 116 -14.87 -7.46 -7.43
C ASP A 116 -14.94 -6.60 -6.16
N VAL A 117 -14.35 -5.41 -6.23
CA VAL A 117 -14.27 -4.47 -5.11
C VAL A 117 -15.53 -3.62 -4.96
N ASN A 118 -16.35 -3.46 -6.01
CA ASN A 118 -17.41 -2.43 -6.06
C ASN A 118 -18.56 -2.65 -5.06
N SER A 119 -18.71 -3.87 -4.54
CA SER A 119 -19.75 -4.26 -3.60
C SER A 119 -19.20 -4.83 -2.29
N ALA A 120 -17.91 -4.61 -2.02
CA ALA A 120 -17.22 -5.35 -0.98
C ALA A 120 -17.52 -4.86 0.44
N LYS A 121 -17.83 -5.79 1.34
CA LYS A 121 -17.63 -5.61 2.78
C LYS A 121 -16.20 -5.97 3.12
N ILE A 122 -15.53 -5.09 3.85
CA ILE A 122 -14.20 -5.36 4.38
C ILE A 122 -14.33 -5.93 5.76
N ARG A 123 -13.61 -7.02 6.00
CA ARG A 123 -13.37 -7.53 7.34
C ARG A 123 -11.87 -7.69 7.56
N ALA A 124 -11.35 -7.03 8.58
CA ALA A 124 -10.01 -7.30 9.09
C ALA A 124 -10.14 -8.12 10.37
N GLN A 125 -9.51 -9.29 10.39
CA GLN A 125 -9.44 -10.16 11.55
C GLN A 125 -8.04 -10.09 12.13
N ILE A 126 -7.94 -9.65 13.38
CA ILE A 126 -6.68 -9.39 14.06
C ILE A 126 -6.45 -10.49 15.09
N PHE A 127 -5.23 -11.01 15.12
CA PHE A 127 -4.77 -11.99 16.09
C PHE A 127 -3.70 -11.34 16.98
N TYR A 128 -3.91 -11.40 18.29
CA TYR A 128 -2.96 -10.92 19.29
C TYR A 128 -2.92 -11.90 20.45
N LYS A 129 -1.81 -12.63 20.58
CA LYS A 129 -1.65 -13.73 21.55
C LYS A 129 -2.81 -14.73 21.40
N ASP A 130 -3.55 -14.96 22.48
CA ASP A 130 -4.72 -15.85 22.51
C ASP A 130 -6.03 -15.11 22.20
N GLU A 131 -5.97 -13.80 21.92
CA GLU A 131 -7.14 -12.97 21.62
C GLU A 131 -7.35 -12.80 20.11
N LYS A 132 -8.62 -12.71 19.75
CA LYS A 132 -9.08 -12.53 18.38
C LYS A 132 -10.13 -11.44 18.35
N SER A 133 -9.87 -10.41 17.56
CA SER A 133 -10.82 -9.33 17.29
C SER A 133 -11.06 -9.21 15.78
N TRP A 134 -12.08 -8.47 15.40
CA TRP A 134 -12.31 -8.12 14.01
C TRP A 134 -13.05 -6.79 13.92
N ILE A 135 -12.86 -6.12 12.79
CA ILE A 135 -13.68 -5.01 12.33
C ILE A 135 -14.33 -5.43 11.02
N GLU A 136 -15.63 -5.15 10.87
CA GLU A 136 -16.35 -5.30 9.61
C GLU A 136 -17.02 -4.00 9.21
N THR A 137 -16.90 -3.62 7.95
CA THR A 137 -17.37 -2.33 7.47
C THR A 137 -17.54 -2.31 5.94
N PRO A 138 -18.61 -1.69 5.43
CA PRO A 138 -18.88 -1.66 4.00
C PRO A 138 -17.96 -0.70 3.24
N LEU A 139 -17.23 -1.19 2.22
CA LEU A 139 -16.28 -0.41 1.42
C LEU A 139 -16.98 0.71 0.61
N ASN A 140 -18.22 0.48 0.17
CA ASN A 140 -18.96 1.47 -0.62
C ASN A 140 -19.31 2.75 0.16
N THR A 141 -19.11 2.79 1.48
CA THR A 141 -19.35 3.98 2.31
C THR A 141 -18.17 4.96 2.34
N TRP A 142 -17.06 4.64 1.69
CA TRP A 142 -15.75 5.20 2.03
C TRP A 142 -15.23 6.33 1.16
N GLY A 143 -15.92 6.68 0.07
CA GLY A 143 -15.59 7.84 -0.77
C GLY A 143 -14.18 7.81 -1.39
N GLY A 144 -13.48 6.68 -1.26
CA GLY A 144 -12.10 6.46 -1.64
C GLY A 144 -11.77 4.97 -1.62
N ASN A 145 -10.75 4.60 -2.38
CA ASN A 145 -10.26 3.24 -2.58
C ASN A 145 -8.94 2.97 -1.85
N TYR A 146 -8.41 3.96 -1.14
CA TYR A 146 -7.34 3.79 -0.19
C TYR A 146 -7.89 3.98 1.21
N VAL A 147 -7.68 2.96 2.05
CA VAL A 147 -8.31 2.83 3.36
C VAL A 147 -7.25 2.55 4.40
N ASN A 148 -7.27 3.34 5.47
CA ASN A 148 -6.55 3.09 6.71
C ASN A 148 -7.55 2.67 7.78
N VAL A 149 -7.36 1.47 8.32
CA VAL A 149 -8.01 0.96 9.52
C VAL A 149 -7.03 1.16 10.67
N ILE A 150 -7.41 1.95 11.66
CA ILE A 150 -6.53 2.40 12.74
C ILE A 150 -7.16 2.00 14.07
N ALA A 151 -6.39 1.45 15.01
CA ALA A 151 -6.90 1.20 16.36
C ALA A 151 -7.47 2.50 16.99
N GLU A 152 -8.62 2.43 17.64
CA GLU A 152 -9.30 3.65 18.14
C GLU A 152 -8.43 4.41 19.15
N SER A 153 -7.67 3.68 19.97
CA SER A 153 -6.63 4.20 20.88
C SER A 153 -5.59 5.09 20.18
N ASP A 154 -5.29 4.83 18.92
CA ASP A 154 -4.25 5.49 18.14
C ASP A 154 -4.77 6.67 17.31
N THR A 155 -6.09 6.85 17.22
CA THR A 155 -6.68 7.76 16.24
C THR A 155 -6.38 9.22 16.50
N THR A 156 -6.34 9.63 17.77
CA THR A 156 -5.94 11.01 18.11
C THR A 156 -4.57 11.32 17.54
N ARG A 157 -3.60 10.40 17.68
CA ARG A 157 -2.25 10.55 17.13
C ARG A 157 -2.27 10.53 15.60
N TRP A 158 -2.95 9.57 14.99
CA TRP A 158 -3.06 9.45 13.54
C TRP A 158 -3.51 10.75 12.86
N PHE A 159 -4.54 11.40 13.41
CA PHE A 159 -5.09 12.63 12.84
C PHE A 159 -4.30 13.89 13.20
N THR A 160 -3.19 13.80 13.95
CA THR A 160 -2.24 14.92 14.11
C THR A 160 -1.26 15.07 12.95
N TYR A 161 -1.10 14.04 12.11
CA TYR A 161 -0.16 14.09 11.00
C TYR A 161 -0.70 14.95 9.84
N ASP A 162 0.07 15.98 9.45
CA ASP A 162 -0.26 16.86 8.32
C ASP A 162 -0.24 16.13 6.96
N LYS A 163 0.46 14.99 6.89
CA LYS A 163 0.58 14.13 5.71
C LYS A 163 0.32 12.69 6.12
N ASN A 164 -0.26 11.90 5.21
CA ASN A 164 -0.41 10.46 5.44
C ASN A 164 0.98 9.84 5.68
N PRO A 165 1.25 9.27 6.87
CA PRO A 165 2.55 8.68 7.19
C PRO A 165 2.79 7.36 6.44
N VAL A 166 1.73 6.76 5.88
CA VAL A 166 1.81 5.55 5.05
C VAL A 166 1.78 5.98 3.58
N ARG A 167 2.95 6.15 2.99
CA ARG A 167 3.06 6.17 1.53
C ARG A 167 3.22 4.74 1.04
N PRO A 168 2.37 4.23 0.14
CA PRO A 168 2.69 3.01 -0.59
C PRO A 168 4.03 3.18 -1.29
N TYR A 169 4.76 2.08 -1.45
CA TYR A 169 6.04 2.04 -2.15
C TYR A 169 6.00 2.47 -3.63
N PHE A 170 4.83 2.76 -4.18
CA PHE A 170 4.69 3.23 -5.55
C PHE A 170 4.58 4.76 -5.54
N ASP A 171 5.54 5.43 -6.19
CA ASP A 171 5.56 6.90 -6.37
C ASP A 171 4.26 7.44 -7.01
N ASP A 172 3.51 6.56 -7.68
CA ASP A 172 2.18 6.80 -8.24
C ASP A 172 1.10 7.18 -7.20
N TYR A 173 1.36 6.97 -5.91
CA TYR A 173 0.49 7.38 -4.81
C TYR A 173 0.95 8.72 -4.23
N ASP A 174 1.01 9.75 -5.08
CA ASP A 174 1.27 11.12 -4.65
C ASP A 174 0.00 11.74 -4.03
N SER A 175 -0.62 11.03 -3.08
CA SER A 175 -1.83 11.49 -2.40
C SER A 175 -1.49 12.67 -1.47
N PRO A 176 -2.02 13.89 -1.70
CA PRO A 176 -1.82 15.02 -0.82
C PRO A 176 -2.82 15.05 0.35
N SER A 177 -2.30 15.50 1.52
CA SER A 177 -2.96 16.11 2.69
C SER A 177 -4.18 15.42 3.31
N SER A 178 -3.93 14.79 4.47
CA SER A 178 -4.83 14.21 5.48
C SER A 178 -5.92 13.22 5.03
N SER A 179 -5.97 12.06 5.68
CA SER A 179 -7.06 11.09 5.51
C SER A 179 -8.38 11.67 6.02
N ASN A 180 -9.48 11.42 5.32
CA ASN A 180 -10.82 11.77 5.80
C ASN A 180 -11.33 10.69 6.76
N ARG A 181 -11.65 11.06 8.00
CA ARG A 181 -12.28 10.13 8.94
C ARG A 181 -13.68 9.78 8.44
N VAL A 182 -13.95 8.51 8.25
CA VAL A 182 -15.29 8.00 7.90
C VAL A 182 -16.11 7.74 9.16
N GLY A 183 -15.52 7.02 10.11
CA GLY A 183 -16.22 6.57 11.32
C GLY A 183 -15.39 5.58 12.11
N CYS A 184 -15.92 5.14 13.25
CA CYS A 184 -15.30 4.12 14.09
C CYS A 184 -16.27 3.00 14.42
N TYR A 185 -15.75 1.79 14.40
CA TYR A 185 -16.48 0.55 14.45
C TYR A 185 -15.63 -0.45 15.25
N ASP A 186 -16.21 -1.06 16.27
CA ASP A 186 -15.61 -2.18 17.00
C ASP A 186 -14.18 -1.92 17.52
N GLY A 187 -13.91 -0.71 18.01
CA GLY A 187 -12.59 -0.32 18.55
C GLY A 187 -11.55 0.08 17.51
N TYR A 188 -11.96 0.28 16.25
CA TYR A 188 -11.12 0.76 15.17
C TYR A 188 -11.79 1.91 14.42
N CYS A 189 -11.01 2.86 13.92
CA CYS A 189 -11.49 3.93 13.07
C CYS A 189 -10.98 3.78 11.65
N VAL A 190 -11.82 4.21 10.72
CA VAL A 190 -11.56 4.15 9.28
C VAL A 190 -11.26 5.55 8.78
N ALA A 191 -10.14 5.71 8.09
CA ALA A 191 -9.75 6.93 7.42
C ALA A 191 -9.47 6.64 5.93
N THR A 192 -9.96 7.48 5.02
CA THR A 192 -9.91 7.22 3.59
C THR A 192 -9.29 8.36 2.80
N LEU A 193 -8.74 8.02 1.64
CA LEU A 193 -8.26 8.96 0.64
C LEU A 193 -8.44 8.36 -0.75
N PRO A 194 -8.52 9.20 -1.81
CA PRO A 194 -8.53 8.70 -3.17
C PRO A 194 -7.13 8.22 -3.59
N ILE A 195 -7.08 7.15 -4.38
CA ILE A 195 -5.92 6.85 -5.22
C ILE A 195 -5.87 7.91 -6.31
N VAL A 196 -4.74 8.63 -6.40
CA VAL A 196 -4.57 9.74 -7.35
C VAL A 196 -4.38 9.23 -8.78
N LYS A 197 -3.70 8.09 -8.95
CA LYS A 197 -3.53 7.46 -10.26
C LYS A 197 -4.89 7.02 -10.79
N GLU A 198 -5.25 7.48 -11.98
CA GLU A 198 -6.55 7.17 -12.59
C GLU A 198 -6.65 5.73 -13.10
N GLU A 199 -5.54 5.15 -13.57
CA GLU A 199 -5.51 3.82 -14.17
C GLU A 199 -4.24 3.02 -13.82
N PHE A 200 -4.36 1.69 -13.73
CA PHE A 200 -3.24 0.76 -13.60
C PHE A 200 -3.15 -0.13 -14.84
N CYS A 201 -1.98 -0.13 -15.47
CA CYS A 201 -1.70 -0.93 -16.66
C CYS A 201 -0.84 -2.15 -16.32
N TYR A 202 -1.19 -3.30 -16.90
CA TYR A 202 -0.49 -4.57 -16.74
C TYR A 202 -0.18 -5.15 -18.12
N ASP A 203 0.89 -5.94 -18.20
CA ASP A 203 1.14 -6.76 -19.38
C ASP A 203 0.03 -7.81 -19.53
N LYS A 204 -0.43 -8.01 -20.76
CA LYS A 204 -1.36 -9.09 -21.09
C LYS A 204 -0.75 -10.49 -20.98
#